data_AF-A0A2V8SZU5-F1
#
_entry.id   AF-A0A2V8SZU5-F1
#
_cell.length_a   1.000
_cell.length_b   1.000
_cell.length_c   1.000
_cell.angle_alpha   90.00
_cell.angle_beta   90.00
_cell.angle_gamma   90.00
#
_symmetry.space_group_name_H-M   'P 1'
#
loop_
_entity.id
_entity.type
_entity.pdbx_description
1 polymer ?
#
loop_
_entity_poly.entity_id
_entity_poly.type
_entity_poly.pdbx_seq_one_letter_code
_entity_poly.pdbx_strand_id
1 'polypeptide(L)'
;MLGRFIKSRERRHAARDTNRVVRPFEWGAEFVVGHTNGDDPRDTLARATREALRRSDEFYALPPVEDYELRGERLTWTSAVRTPSPENNTARASFFPER
;
A
#
# COMPACT_ATOMS: atom_id res chain seq x y z
N MET A 1 -25.74 7.07 -21.26
CA MET A 1 -26.61 7.33 -20.09
C MET A 1 -25.93 7.05 -18.75
N LEU A 2 -25.20 5.93 -18.60
CA LEU A 2 -24.48 5.58 -17.36
C LEU A 2 -23.45 6.63 -16.88
N GLY A 3 -22.68 7.22 -17.79
CA GLY A 3 -21.65 8.20 -17.42
C GLY A 3 -22.18 9.45 -16.72
N ARG A 4 -23.37 9.96 -17.13
CA ARG A 4 -24.02 11.10 -16.43
C ARG A 4 -24.47 10.71 -15.03
N PHE A 5 -24.94 9.47 -14.85
CA PHE A 5 -25.34 8.95 -13.55
C PHE A 5 -24.15 8.80 -12.59
N ILE A 6 -23.05 8.21 -13.06
CA ILE A 6 -21.80 8.06 -12.30
C ILE A 6 -21.27 9.43 -11.87
N LYS A 7 -21.15 10.37 -12.81
CA LYS A 7 -20.65 11.73 -12.55
C LYS A 7 -21.53 12.52 -11.57
N SER A 8 -22.85 12.34 -11.66
CA SER A 8 -23.80 12.96 -10.72
C SER A 8 -23.62 12.40 -9.30
N ARG A 9 -23.43 11.08 -9.19
CA ARG A 9 -23.16 10.42 -7.91
C ARG A 9 -21.83 10.83 -7.30
N GLU A 10 -20.76 10.90 -8.07
CA GLU A 10 -19.44 11.37 -7.60
C GLU A 10 -19.53 12.79 -7.04
N ARG A 11 -20.16 13.71 -7.79
CA ARG A 11 -20.37 15.10 -7.33
C ARG A 11 -21.18 15.16 -6.04
N ARG A 12 -22.26 14.38 -5.94
CA ARG A 12 -23.10 14.32 -4.73
C ARG A 12 -22.34 13.80 -3.52
N HIS A 13 -21.47 12.81 -3.69
CA HIS A 13 -20.65 12.27 -2.60
C HIS A 13 -19.52 13.22 -2.23
N ALA A 14 -18.84 13.81 -3.21
CA ALA A 14 -17.79 14.80 -2.97
C ALA A 14 -18.32 16.07 -2.28
N ALA A 15 -19.56 16.49 -2.58
CA ALA A 15 -20.19 17.68 -1.98
C ALA A 15 -20.82 17.42 -0.59
N ARG A 16 -20.97 16.15 -0.18
CA ARG A 16 -21.48 15.80 1.15
C ARG A 16 -20.45 16.02 2.26
N ASP A 17 -19.17 15.98 1.91
CA ASP A 17 -18.09 16.20 2.85
C ASP A 17 -17.78 17.70 2.96
N THR A 18 -18.36 18.34 3.97
CA THR A 18 -18.13 19.76 4.28
C THR A 18 -16.90 19.99 5.15
N ASN A 19 -16.21 18.94 5.61
CA ASN A 19 -15.09 19.00 6.54
C ASN A 19 -13.74 18.75 5.86
N ARG A 20 -13.66 19.02 4.55
CA ARG A 20 -12.44 18.79 3.77
C ARG A 20 -11.31 19.73 4.22
N VAL A 21 -10.34 19.19 4.94
CA VAL A 21 -9.08 19.87 5.25
C VAL A 21 -8.16 19.76 4.04
N VAL A 22 -7.82 20.89 3.43
CA VAL A 22 -6.77 20.92 2.39
C VAL A 22 -5.43 20.81 3.10
N ARG A 23 -4.76 19.66 2.96
CA ARG A 23 -3.41 19.45 3.46
C ARG A 23 -2.38 19.77 2.36
N PRO A 24 -1.18 20.24 2.73
CA PRO A 24 -0.05 20.25 1.80
C PRO A 24 0.19 18.86 1.21
N PHE A 25 0.79 18.81 0.03
CA PHE A 25 1.21 17.53 -0.55
C PHE A 25 2.34 16.93 0.30
N GLU A 26 2.12 15.72 0.79
CA GLU A 26 3.11 14.94 1.54
C GLU A 26 3.62 13.80 0.64
N TRP A 27 4.94 13.65 0.56
CA TRP A 27 5.58 12.69 -0.33
C TRP A 27 5.54 11.24 0.20
N GLY A 28 5.22 11.03 1.48
CA GLY A 28 5.20 9.71 2.10
C GLY A 28 6.58 9.04 2.21
N ALA A 29 7.65 9.84 2.35
CA ALA A 29 9.02 9.33 2.41
C ALA A 29 9.26 8.41 3.63
N GLU A 30 8.51 8.60 4.72
CA GLU A 30 8.50 7.76 5.91
C GLU A 30 8.09 6.29 5.65
N PHE A 31 7.43 6.02 4.51
CA PHE A 31 7.08 4.66 4.10
C PHE A 31 8.14 4.00 3.21
N VAL A 32 9.13 4.77 2.75
CA VAL A 32 10.16 4.31 1.80
C VAL A 32 11.53 4.23 2.46
N VAL A 33 11.85 5.16 3.36
CA VAL A 33 13.10 5.17 4.12
C VAL A 33 12.81 5.15 5.61
N GLY A 34 13.64 4.43 6.38
CA GLY A 34 13.45 4.31 7.83
C GLY A 34 13.58 5.63 8.59
N HIS A 35 14.32 6.60 8.07
CA HIS A 35 14.47 7.94 8.66
C HIS A 35 14.66 8.99 7.56
N THR A 36 13.83 10.03 7.56
CA THR A 36 14.04 11.25 6.77
C THR A 36 14.80 12.26 7.62
N ASN A 37 16.12 12.38 7.44
CA ASN A 37 16.97 13.29 8.23
C ASN A 37 16.86 14.77 7.81
N GLY A 38 15.69 15.22 7.36
CA GLY A 38 15.48 16.56 6.79
C GLY A 38 15.95 16.71 5.35
N ASP A 39 16.36 15.63 4.68
CA ASP A 39 16.64 15.59 3.24
C ASP A 39 15.40 15.99 2.42
N ASP A 40 15.61 16.51 1.21
CA ASP A 40 14.51 16.72 0.26
C ASP A 40 13.81 15.37 0.00
N PRO A 41 12.49 15.24 0.27
CA PRO A 41 11.77 14.00 0.09
C PRO A 41 11.78 13.51 -1.37
N ARG A 42 11.87 14.42 -2.35
CA ARG A 42 11.97 14.06 -3.76
C ARG A 42 13.27 13.33 -4.06
N ASP A 43 14.39 13.87 -3.58
CA ASP A 43 15.71 13.28 -3.81
C ASP A 43 15.87 11.96 -3.05
N THR A 44 15.28 11.88 -1.86
CA THR A 44 15.19 10.66 -1.06
C THR A 44 14.49 9.55 -1.83
N LEU A 45 13.30 9.83 -2.37
CA LEU A 45 12.55 8.89 -3.19
C LEU A 45 13.31 8.51 -4.47
N ALA A 46 13.87 9.48 -5.19
CA ALA A 46 14.62 9.22 -6.42
C ALA A 46 15.85 8.34 -6.19
N ARG A 47 16.53 8.49 -5.04
CA ARG A 47 17.65 7.63 -4.63
C ARG A 47 17.16 6.22 -4.28
N ALA A 48 16.10 6.10 -3.48
CA ALA A 48 15.53 4.81 -3.11
C ALA A 48 15.06 4.01 -4.34
N THR A 49 14.37 4.66 -5.28
CA THR A 49 13.94 4.04 -6.54
C THR A 49 15.12 3.57 -7.39
N ARG A 50 16.17 4.39 -7.52
CA ARG A 50 17.37 3.97 -8.27
C ARG A 50 18.01 2.72 -7.68
N GLU A 51 18.10 2.62 -6.36
CA GLU A 51 18.67 1.45 -5.69
C GLU A 51 17.78 0.21 -5.85
N ALA A 52 16.46 0.36 -5.65
CA ALA A 52 15.50 -0.72 -5.84
C ALA A 52 15.54 -1.28 -7.28
N LEU A 53 15.67 -0.41 -8.28
CA LEU A 53 15.82 -0.84 -9.68
C LEU A 53 17.17 -1.53 -9.93
N ARG A 54 18.26 -1.00 -9.35
CA ARG A 54 19.61 -1.56 -9.52
C ARG A 54 19.72 -2.97 -8.93
N ARG A 55 19.00 -3.25 -7.84
CA ARG A 55 18.96 -4.55 -7.16
C ARG A 55 17.57 -5.15 -7.20
N SER A 56 16.91 -5.11 -8.36
CA SER A 56 15.50 -5.52 -8.51
C SER A 56 15.24 -6.93 -8.03
N ASP A 57 16.14 -7.86 -8.34
CA ASP A 57 15.96 -9.28 -7.99
C ASP A 57 15.92 -9.49 -6.48
N GLU A 58 16.76 -8.77 -5.75
CA GLU A 58 16.77 -8.78 -4.28
C GLU A 58 15.61 -7.98 -3.70
N PHE A 59 15.26 -6.85 -4.31
CA PHE A 59 14.13 -6.03 -3.89
C PHE A 59 12.80 -6.80 -3.95
N TYR A 60 12.63 -7.66 -4.97
CA TYR A 60 11.44 -8.51 -5.13
C TYR A 60 11.60 -9.92 -4.55
N ALA A 61 12.75 -10.25 -3.97
CA ALA A 61 12.94 -11.54 -3.33
C ALA A 61 12.02 -11.66 -2.10
N LEU A 62 11.28 -12.76 -2.02
CA LEU A 62 10.41 -13.06 -0.88
C LEU A 62 10.95 -14.28 -0.14
N PRO A 63 11.02 -14.24 1.21
CA PRO A 63 11.31 -15.44 1.97
C PRO A 63 10.18 -16.46 1.81
N PRO A 64 10.45 -17.76 1.98
CA PRO A 64 9.40 -18.76 2.11
C PRO A 64 8.39 -18.38 3.19
N VAL A 65 7.11 -18.62 2.92
CA VAL A 65 6.04 -18.42 3.89
C VAL A 65 5.85 -19.71 4.70
N GLU A 66 6.23 -19.67 5.97
CA GLU A 66 6.22 -20.85 6.86
C GLU A 66 5.05 -20.83 7.86
N ASP A 67 4.44 -19.68 8.09
CA ASP A 67 3.46 -19.42 9.15
C ASP A 67 2.04 -19.20 8.63
N TYR A 68 1.74 -19.76 7.45
CA TYR A 68 0.41 -19.61 6.87
C TYR A 68 -0.64 -20.41 7.65
N GLU A 69 -1.82 -19.83 7.78
CA GLU A 69 -2.98 -20.44 8.43
C GLU A 69 -4.21 -20.34 7.51
N LEU A 70 -4.82 -21.49 7.20
CA LEU A 70 -6.08 -21.57 6.46
C LEU A 70 -7.25 -21.81 7.42
N ARG A 71 -8.19 -20.87 7.48
CA ARG A 71 -9.44 -20.98 8.23
C ARG A 71 -10.63 -20.86 7.28
N GLY A 72 -11.28 -21.99 6.99
CA GLY A 72 -12.30 -22.06 5.95
C GLY A 72 -11.68 -21.72 4.59
N GLU A 73 -12.20 -20.68 3.93
CA GLU A 73 -11.68 -20.19 2.65
C GLU A 73 -10.64 -19.06 2.81
N ARG A 74 -10.32 -18.64 4.03
CA ARG A 74 -9.41 -17.50 4.27
C ARG A 74 -8.03 -17.98 4.69
N LEU A 75 -7.03 -17.63 3.88
CA LEU A 75 -5.61 -17.87 4.12
C LEU A 75 -4.96 -16.59 4.68
N THR A 76 -4.16 -16.71 5.74
CA THR A 76 -3.41 -15.59 6.34
C THR A 76 -2.00 -15.98 6.69
N TRP A 77 -1.04 -15.06 6.58
CA TRP A 77 0.37 -15.27 6.94
C TRP A 77 1.06 -13.94 7.29
N THR A 78 2.29 -13.99 7.81
CA THR A 78 3.08 -12.77 8.06
C THR A 78 3.50 -12.12 6.74
N SER A 79 3.23 -10.81 6.60
CA SER A 79 3.68 -10.04 5.45
C SER A 79 5.21 -9.96 5.40
N ALA A 80 5.79 -10.15 4.21
CA ALA A 80 7.22 -9.93 3.98
C ALA A 80 7.63 -8.46 4.14
N VAL A 81 6.68 -7.53 3.99
CA VAL A 81 6.88 -6.10 4.20
C VAL A 81 6.29 -5.70 5.55
N ARG A 82 7.11 -5.09 6.39
CA ARG A 82 6.68 -4.51 7.67
C ARG A 82 6.42 -3.01 7.50
N THR A 83 5.25 -2.58 7.92
CA THR A 83 4.84 -1.18 7.96
C THR A 83 4.59 -0.73 9.40
N PRO A 84 4.55 0.59 9.67
CA PRO A 84 4.18 1.11 10.98
C PRO A 84 2.78 0.71 11.45
N SER A 85 1.86 0.46 10.51
CA SER A 85 0.49 0.01 10.80
C SER A 85 0.47 -1.52 10.99
N PRO A 86 0.21 -2.04 12.21
CA PRO A 86 0.24 -3.48 12.47
C PRO A 86 -0.72 -4.29 11.59
N GLU A 87 -1.85 -3.70 11.20
CA GLU A 87 -2.91 -4.34 10.42
C GLU A 87 -2.46 -4.77 9.02
N ASN A 88 -1.48 -4.05 8.46
CA ASN A 88 -0.86 -4.30 7.16
C ASN A 88 0.23 -5.38 7.22
N ASN A 89 0.66 -5.75 8.42
CA ASN A 89 1.72 -6.75 8.61
C ASN A 89 1.17 -8.19 8.55
N THR A 90 -0.14 -8.36 8.33
CA THR A 90 -0.80 -9.65 8.04
C THR A 90 -1.32 -9.69 6.61
N ALA A 91 -0.73 -10.56 5.79
CA ALA A 91 -1.21 -10.84 4.45
C ALA A 91 -2.45 -11.74 4.50
N ARG A 92 -3.37 -11.55 3.55
CA ARG A 92 -4.66 -12.26 3.51
C ARG A 92 -5.01 -12.62 2.07
N ALA A 93 -5.49 -13.83 1.85
CA ALA A 93 -6.00 -14.30 0.56
C ALA A 93 -7.24 -15.19 0.74
N SER A 94 -7.99 -15.35 -0.35
CA SER A 94 -9.08 -16.33 -0.45
C SER A 94 -8.57 -17.56 -1.20
N PHE A 95 -8.74 -18.74 -0.61
CA PHE A 95 -8.38 -20.02 -1.19
C PHE A 95 -9.60 -20.65 -1.87
N PHE A 96 -9.44 -21.03 -3.14
CA PHE A 96 -10.47 -21.68 -3.94
C PHE A 96 -9.93 -23.06 -4.38
N PRO A 97 -10.36 -24.17 -3.74
CA PRO A 97 -9.91 -25.50 -4.14
C PRO A 97 -10.48 -25.86 -5.52
N GLU A 98 -9.73 -26.65 -6.30
CA GLU A 98 -10.29 -27.32 -7.48
C GLU A 98 -11.43 -28.25 -7.05
N ARG A 99 -12.50 -28.30 -7.85
CA ARG A 99 -13.70 -29.11 -7.59
C ARG A 99 -13.56 -30.51 -8.13
#